data_AF-A0A8H7Z8I1-F1
#
_entry.id   AF-A0A8H7Z8I1-F1
#
_cell.length_a   1.000
_cell.length_b   1.000
_cell.length_c   1.000
_cell.angle_alpha   90.00
_cell.angle_beta   90.00
_cell.angle_gamma   90.00
#
_symmetry.space_group_name_H-M   'P 1'
#
loop_
_entity.id
_entity.type
_entity.pdbx_description
1 polymer ?
#
loop_
_entity_poly.entity_id
_entity_poly.type
_entity_poly.pdbx_seq_one_letter_code
_entity_poly.pdbx_strand_id
1 'polypeptide(L)'
;MAEIDSLLQTVMFTIYGNQYESREEHLLLTMFQSVLTYQFDNTPEYSSLLRQNTPVSRMMTTYTRRGPGQAYLKQVLADQINSLIELNDVDLEINPLKVYEAMVQQIEASTGSLPPYLPKSVTAEVAAENEQVQQIIAPRLKTLTDIANAFLETIIDGLEETPYGIRWICKQIRSLSRRKYPDAQDQTICTLIGGFFFLRFINPAIVTPRSYMLIEATPSDKPRRTLTLVAKMLQNLANKPSYAKEPYMSKLQPFVHDNKERVNKFLLDLCEVQDFYESLEMDNYVALSKRDLELQITLNEVYATHALLDKHCSALAVQDQHSHLGHLLQELGPAPPQLPRKENRTINLPLFSKWETAIDDLTSALDITQEEVYFMEAKSTFVQIMRSLPHNTSVTRRPLRLDRIAEAAATLKNDAVMVRKGIRTMELLSQLQELGVIDRSDDFSLLRDEVEQELVHLGSLKEKVIEETRKLDEVFRTIRDHNAYLVGQLETYKSYLHNVRSQSEGKQRKQQKHQELGPYKFTHQQLEKEGVIRKSNVPENRRANIYFMFKSPLPGTFVISLHYKGRARGLLELDLKLDDLLEMQKDNQEDLDLEYVQFNVSRVLSLLNKRFARKKGW
;
A
#
# COMPACT_ATOMS: atom_id res chain seq x y z
N MET A 1 -4.41 3.53 21.90
CA MET A 1 -3.39 3.69 20.85
C MET A 1 -3.47 2.59 19.80
N ALA A 2 -3.46 1.29 20.17
CA ALA A 2 -3.65 0.20 19.19
C ALA A 2 -4.99 0.30 18.42
N GLU A 3 -6.07 0.74 19.07
CA GLU A 3 -7.37 1.00 18.43
C GLU A 3 -7.27 2.04 17.29
N ILE A 4 -6.49 3.11 17.48
CA ILE A 4 -6.28 4.16 16.47
C ILE A 4 -5.49 3.59 15.29
N ASP A 5 -4.40 2.86 15.57
CA ASP A 5 -3.60 2.25 14.51
C ASP A 5 -4.45 1.28 13.68
N SER A 6 -5.32 0.49 14.31
CA SER A 6 -6.25 -0.39 13.61
C SER A 6 -7.25 0.37 12.74
N LEU A 7 -7.86 1.44 13.27
CA LEU A 7 -8.80 2.27 12.50
C LEU A 7 -8.12 2.91 11.30
N LEU A 8 -6.91 3.46 11.48
CA LEU A 8 -6.14 4.07 10.40
C LEU A 8 -5.78 3.05 9.32
N GLN A 9 -5.46 1.82 9.69
CA GLN A 9 -5.20 0.76 8.72
C GLN A 9 -6.44 0.44 7.88
N THR A 10 -7.59 0.22 8.54
CA THR A 10 -8.85 -0.05 7.84
C THR A 10 -9.26 1.12 6.94
N VAL A 11 -9.14 2.37 7.40
CA VAL A 11 -9.52 3.54 6.60
C VAL A 11 -8.59 3.70 5.39
N MET A 12 -7.27 3.61 5.56
CA MET A 12 -6.30 3.94 4.50
C MET A 12 -6.00 2.81 3.50
N PHE A 13 -6.16 1.55 3.92
CA PHE A 13 -5.80 0.39 3.09
C PHE A 13 -7.02 -0.45 2.70
N THR A 14 -8.16 -0.27 3.36
CA THR A 14 -9.37 -1.05 3.09
C THR A 14 -10.48 -0.14 2.53
N ILE A 15 -10.92 0.88 3.27
CA ILE A 15 -12.03 1.78 2.85
C ILE A 15 -11.61 2.69 1.69
N TYR A 16 -10.44 3.33 1.78
CA TYR A 16 -9.83 4.14 0.72
C TYR A 16 -8.55 3.46 0.21
N GLY A 17 -8.62 2.14 0.05
CA GLY A 17 -7.48 1.30 -0.28
C GLY A 17 -6.98 1.47 -1.72
N ASN A 18 -7.84 1.92 -2.64
CA ASN A 18 -7.49 2.12 -4.03
C ASN A 18 -6.74 3.44 -4.22
N GLN A 19 -5.47 3.46 -3.83
CA GLN A 19 -4.57 4.61 -3.89
C GLN A 19 -4.28 5.16 -5.31
N TYR A 20 -4.81 4.52 -6.36
CA TYR A 20 -4.67 4.96 -7.75
C TYR A 20 -5.98 5.51 -8.33
N GLU A 21 -7.11 5.37 -7.62
CA GLU A 21 -8.37 6.00 -8.01
C GLU A 21 -8.44 7.40 -7.41
N SER A 22 -8.53 8.41 -8.29
CA SER A 22 -8.54 9.84 -7.92
C SER A 22 -9.61 10.14 -6.87
N ARG A 23 -10.80 9.56 -7.02
CA ARG A 23 -11.93 9.80 -6.12
C ARG A 23 -11.65 9.32 -4.69
N GLU A 24 -11.19 8.07 -4.52
CA GLU A 24 -10.86 7.55 -3.18
C GLU A 24 -9.73 8.36 -2.54
N GLU A 25 -8.75 8.75 -3.34
CA GLU A 25 -7.65 9.60 -2.89
C GLU A 25 -8.15 10.98 -2.42
N HIS A 26 -8.99 11.65 -3.20
CA HIS A 26 -9.56 12.95 -2.86
C HIS A 26 -10.47 12.89 -1.64
N LEU A 27 -11.26 11.82 -1.48
CA LEU A 27 -12.07 11.59 -0.28
C LEU A 27 -11.19 11.39 0.96
N LEU A 28 -10.11 10.60 0.84
CA LEU A 28 -9.15 10.42 1.91
C LEU A 28 -8.45 11.75 2.28
N LEU A 29 -8.06 12.54 1.29
CA LEU A 29 -7.47 13.87 1.51
C LEU A 29 -8.44 14.85 2.18
N THR A 30 -9.74 14.75 1.89
CA THR A 30 -10.79 15.53 2.58
C THR A 30 -10.86 15.16 4.06
N MET A 31 -10.75 13.87 4.40
CA MET A 31 -10.62 13.45 5.81
C MET A 31 -9.34 14.02 6.45
N PHE A 32 -8.21 14.01 5.74
CA PHE A 32 -6.97 14.64 6.20
C PHE A 32 -7.16 16.12 6.53
N GLN A 33 -7.86 16.88 5.68
CA GLN A 33 -8.15 18.28 5.92
C GLN A 33 -8.91 18.50 7.22
N SER A 34 -9.99 17.76 7.44
CA SER A 34 -10.83 17.90 8.64
C SER A 34 -10.05 17.60 9.91
N VAL A 35 -9.26 16.52 9.90
CA VAL A 35 -8.46 16.10 11.05
C VAL A 35 -7.28 17.06 11.30
N LEU A 36 -6.61 17.54 10.26
CA LEU A 36 -5.57 18.57 10.38
C LEU A 36 -6.14 19.87 10.91
N THR A 37 -7.27 20.33 10.38
CA THR A 37 -7.96 21.55 10.84
C THR A 37 -8.29 21.45 12.33
N TYR A 38 -8.89 20.34 12.75
CA TYR A 38 -9.19 20.08 14.15
C TYR A 38 -7.92 20.12 15.03
N GLN A 39 -6.82 19.50 14.61
CA GLN A 39 -5.58 19.53 15.37
C GLN A 39 -5.00 20.95 15.46
N PHE A 40 -5.02 21.70 14.36
CA PHE A 40 -4.56 23.08 14.34
C PHE A 40 -5.40 23.93 15.27
N ASP A 41 -6.72 23.83 15.25
CA ASP A 41 -7.59 24.66 16.10
C ASP A 41 -7.40 24.34 17.60
N ASN A 42 -7.22 23.05 17.95
CA ASN A 42 -7.13 22.60 19.35
C ASN A 42 -5.71 22.55 19.96
N THR A 43 -4.64 22.78 19.19
CA THR A 43 -3.27 22.76 19.73
C THR A 43 -2.80 24.18 20.07
N PRO A 44 -2.61 24.56 21.35
CA PRO A 44 -2.27 25.92 21.72
C PRO A 44 -0.81 26.30 21.39
N GLU A 45 0.12 25.35 21.48
CA GLU A 45 1.55 25.60 21.29
C GLU A 45 2.06 25.23 19.91
N TYR A 46 2.70 26.19 19.24
CA TYR A 46 3.39 26.00 17.98
C TYR A 46 4.47 24.90 18.04
N SER A 47 5.27 24.88 19.11
CA SER A 47 6.40 23.96 19.30
C SER A 47 5.99 22.49 19.39
N SER A 48 4.73 22.22 19.73
CA SER A 48 4.16 20.88 19.94
C SER A 48 3.33 20.42 18.74
N LEU A 49 2.89 21.36 17.89
CA LEU A 49 2.07 21.12 16.70
C LEU A 49 2.81 20.22 15.72
N LEU A 50 2.15 19.12 15.31
CA LEU A 50 2.72 18.09 14.45
C LEU A 50 4.09 17.58 14.92
N ARG A 51 4.46 17.67 16.20
CA ARG A 51 5.70 17.03 16.73
C ARG A 51 5.40 15.92 17.71
N GLN A 52 4.32 16.06 18.47
CA GLN A 52 3.84 15.02 19.35
C GLN A 52 3.29 13.82 18.57
N ASN A 53 3.31 12.64 19.19
CA ASN A 53 2.69 11.42 18.67
C ASN A 53 1.17 11.48 18.85
N THR A 54 0.51 12.32 18.05
CA THR A 54 -0.95 12.45 17.98
C THR A 54 -1.55 11.50 16.95
N PRO A 55 -2.87 11.24 16.98
CA PRO A 55 -3.55 10.47 15.94
C PRO A 55 -3.26 10.99 14.53
N VAL A 56 -3.28 12.32 14.34
CA VAL A 56 -2.97 12.97 13.05
C VAL A 56 -1.54 12.71 12.60
N SER A 57 -0.59 12.76 13.54
CA SER A 57 0.81 12.47 13.21
C SER A 57 1.02 11.03 12.75
N ARG A 58 0.28 10.07 13.34
CA ARG A 58 0.28 8.67 12.94
C ARG A 58 -0.44 8.46 11.61
N MET A 59 -1.54 9.16 11.40
CA MET A 59 -2.29 9.20 10.15
C MET A 59 -1.37 9.62 8.99
N MET A 60 -0.65 10.74 9.15
CA MET A 60 0.36 11.20 8.20
C MET A 60 1.46 10.15 7.94
N THR A 61 2.06 9.58 8.99
CA THR A 61 3.09 8.53 8.82
C THR A 61 2.55 7.27 8.14
N THR A 62 1.31 6.88 8.40
CA THR A 62 0.69 5.71 7.74
C THR A 62 0.42 6.00 6.27
N TYR A 63 -0.07 7.19 5.94
CA TYR A 63 -0.33 7.61 4.58
C TYR A 63 0.92 7.63 3.71
N THR A 64 2.05 8.11 4.24
CA THR A 64 3.33 8.11 3.50
C THR A 64 3.88 6.71 3.21
N ARG A 65 3.34 5.66 3.85
CA ARG A 65 3.70 4.26 3.59
C ARG A 65 2.84 3.61 2.51
N ARG A 66 1.87 4.32 1.92
CA ARG A 66 1.11 3.87 0.75
C ARG A 66 2.02 3.81 -0.49
N GLY A 67 1.58 3.10 -1.51
CA GLY A 67 2.36 2.78 -2.71
C GLY A 67 3.02 3.99 -3.37
N PRO A 68 2.31 5.11 -3.63
CA PRO A 68 2.92 6.30 -4.22
C PRO A 68 4.09 6.86 -3.39
N GLY A 69 3.93 6.91 -2.06
CA GLY A 69 5.00 7.36 -1.15
C GLY A 69 6.19 6.41 -1.16
N GLN A 70 5.96 5.09 -1.21
CA GLN A 70 7.04 4.11 -1.32
C GLN A 70 7.77 4.18 -2.66
N ALA A 71 7.04 4.36 -3.77
CA ALA A 71 7.62 4.49 -5.11
C ALA A 71 8.56 5.70 -5.17
N TYR A 72 8.13 6.84 -4.63
CA TYR A 72 8.95 8.03 -4.50
C TYR A 72 10.23 7.79 -3.68
N LEU A 73 10.11 7.19 -2.48
CA LEU A 73 11.28 6.89 -1.65
C LEU A 73 12.27 5.97 -2.36
N LYS A 74 11.77 4.99 -3.12
CA LYS A 74 12.61 4.09 -3.91
C LYS A 74 13.34 4.85 -5.01
N GLN A 75 12.64 5.70 -5.75
CA GLN A 75 13.25 6.49 -6.83
C GLN A 75 14.29 7.49 -6.33
N VAL A 76 14.04 8.13 -5.18
CA VAL A 76 14.89 9.22 -4.66
C VAL A 76 16.01 8.75 -3.75
N LEU A 77 15.79 7.70 -2.94
CA LEU A 77 16.74 7.32 -1.89
C LEU A 77 17.46 6.00 -2.14
N ALA A 78 16.92 5.09 -2.96
CA ALA A 78 17.47 3.73 -3.03
C ALA A 78 18.92 3.73 -3.54
N ASP A 79 19.24 4.48 -4.59
CA ASP A 79 20.59 4.50 -5.16
C ASP A 79 21.61 5.06 -4.16
N GLN A 80 21.31 6.21 -3.53
CA GLN A 80 22.19 6.82 -2.52
C GLN A 80 22.42 5.91 -1.31
N ILE A 81 21.38 5.20 -0.86
CA ILE A 81 21.48 4.24 0.26
C ILE A 81 22.33 3.03 -0.14
N ASN A 82 22.13 2.48 -1.34
CA ASN A 82 22.90 1.33 -1.81
C ASN A 82 24.38 1.69 -2.01
N SER A 83 24.69 2.84 -2.63
CA SER A 83 26.07 3.32 -2.78
C SER A 83 26.78 3.50 -1.44
N LEU A 84 26.07 3.97 -0.40
CA LEU A 84 26.64 4.09 0.94
C LEU A 84 26.90 2.72 1.59
N ILE A 85 26.01 1.75 1.40
CA ILE A 85 26.16 0.39 1.95
C ILE A 85 27.33 -0.33 1.29
N GLU A 86 27.57 -0.13 0.00
CA GLU A 86 28.69 -0.73 -0.74
C GLU A 86 30.06 -0.31 -0.17
N LEU A 87 30.16 0.84 0.48
CA LEU A 87 31.40 1.33 1.10
C LEU A 87 31.89 0.48 2.28
N ASN A 88 31.07 -0.45 2.82
CA ASN A 88 31.28 -1.51 3.84
C ASN A 88 32.30 -1.29 5.00
N ASP A 89 33.50 -0.79 4.74
CA ASP A 89 34.60 -0.61 5.68
C ASP A 89 34.81 0.84 6.18
N VAL A 90 34.17 1.84 5.56
CA VAL A 90 34.36 3.24 5.94
C VAL A 90 33.64 3.56 7.26
N ASP A 91 34.40 3.81 8.32
CA ASP A 91 33.88 4.30 9.60
C ASP A 91 33.81 5.84 9.60
N LEU A 92 32.59 6.37 9.58
CA LEU A 92 32.30 7.81 9.65
C LEU A 92 31.78 8.24 11.03
N GLU A 93 32.10 7.51 12.10
CA GLU A 93 31.79 7.96 13.46
C GLU A 93 32.56 9.25 13.77
N ILE A 94 31.82 10.26 14.21
CA ILE A 94 32.31 11.61 14.55
C ILE A 94 32.16 11.93 16.04
N ASN A 95 31.59 11.03 16.84
CA ASN A 95 31.53 11.20 18.29
C ASN A 95 32.94 11.04 18.89
N PRO A 96 33.54 12.09 19.49
CA PRO A 96 34.91 12.05 19.98
C PRO A 96 35.19 10.96 20.99
N LEU A 97 34.24 10.67 21.88
CA LEU A 97 34.41 9.64 22.91
C LEU A 97 34.54 8.25 22.27
N LYS A 98 33.67 7.92 21.32
CA LYS A 98 33.71 6.64 20.60
C LYS A 98 34.95 6.49 19.72
N VAL A 99 35.36 7.59 19.08
CA VAL A 99 36.59 7.60 18.26
C VAL A 99 37.82 7.41 19.15
N TYR A 100 37.86 8.04 20.33
CA TYR A 100 38.91 7.85 21.32
C TYR A 100 38.97 6.40 21.81
N GLU A 101 37.83 5.81 22.19
CA GLU A 101 37.75 4.41 22.62
C GLU A 101 38.25 3.44 21.53
N ALA A 102 37.84 3.66 20.28
CA ALA A 102 38.30 2.85 19.15
C ALA A 102 39.81 3.01 18.90
N MET A 103 40.32 4.24 18.98
CA MET A 103 41.75 4.55 18.85
C MET A 103 42.58 3.85 19.94
N VAL A 104 42.15 3.94 21.21
CA VAL A 104 42.77 3.27 22.36
C VAL A 104 42.81 1.76 22.16
N GLN A 105 41.69 1.15 21.75
CA GLN A 105 41.62 -0.29 21.49
C GLN A 105 42.55 -0.71 20.35
N GLN A 106 42.64 0.09 19.29
CA GLN A 106 43.52 -0.19 18.15
C GLN A 106 45.01 -0.06 18.51
N ILE A 107 45.37 0.92 19.36
CA ILE A 107 46.72 1.07 19.89
C ILE A 107 47.06 -0.12 20.80
N GLU A 108 46.20 -0.46 21.76
CA GLU A 108 46.42 -1.60 22.67
C GLU A 108 46.56 -2.92 21.91
N ALA A 109 45.76 -3.13 20.85
CA ALA A 109 45.85 -4.30 20.00
C ALA A 109 47.14 -4.37 19.15
N SER A 110 47.69 -3.21 18.73
CA SER A 110 48.88 -3.16 17.87
C SER A 110 50.20 -3.12 18.65
N THR A 111 50.23 -2.44 19.80
CA THR A 111 51.44 -2.27 20.63
C THR A 111 51.47 -3.17 21.87
N GLY A 112 50.38 -3.89 22.17
CA GLY A 112 50.28 -4.83 23.30
C GLY A 112 50.22 -4.18 24.68
N SER A 113 50.43 -2.86 24.77
CA SER A 113 50.33 -2.07 26.00
C SER A 113 49.95 -0.62 25.67
N LEU A 114 49.29 0.07 26.59
CA LEU A 114 48.89 1.46 26.39
C LEU A 114 50.00 2.43 26.80
N PRO A 115 50.26 3.49 26.01
CA PRO A 115 51.21 4.51 26.39
C PRO A 115 50.84 5.18 27.73
N PRO A 116 51.81 5.52 28.60
CA PRO A 116 51.54 6.07 29.93
C PRO A 116 50.75 7.39 29.93
N TYR A 117 50.82 8.13 28.84
CA TYR A 117 50.14 9.42 28.65
C TYR A 117 48.70 9.29 28.15
N LEU A 118 48.23 8.08 27.81
CA LEU A 118 46.96 7.86 27.14
C LEU A 118 46.02 7.02 28.03
N PRO A 119 45.14 7.66 28.83
CA PRO A 119 44.26 6.96 29.76
C PRO A 119 43.21 6.09 29.04
N LYS A 120 42.87 4.93 29.63
CA LYS A 120 41.90 3.96 29.08
C LYS A 120 40.49 4.52 28.89
N SER A 121 40.06 5.39 29.80
CA SER A 121 38.76 6.06 29.73
C SER A 121 38.92 7.54 30.02
N VAL A 122 38.17 8.36 29.28
CA VAL A 122 38.16 9.82 29.39
C VAL A 122 36.73 10.33 29.32
N THR A 123 36.52 11.57 29.74
CA THR A 123 35.24 12.25 29.51
C THR A 123 35.11 12.67 28.04
N ALA A 124 33.88 12.94 27.60
CA ALA A 124 33.62 13.37 26.23
C ALA A 124 34.32 14.70 25.87
N GLU A 125 34.51 15.59 26.84
CA GLU A 125 35.22 16.87 26.69
C GLU A 125 36.71 16.63 26.42
N VAL A 126 37.36 15.81 27.25
CA VAL A 126 38.78 15.46 27.09
C VAL A 126 39.02 14.71 25.78
N ALA A 127 38.12 13.82 25.38
CA ALA A 127 38.18 13.16 24.07
C ALA A 127 38.04 14.14 22.90
N ALA A 128 37.22 15.18 23.05
CA ALA A 128 37.00 16.20 22.02
C ALA A 128 38.19 17.14 21.86
N GLU A 129 38.95 17.38 22.93
CA GLU A 129 40.17 18.22 22.92
C GLU A 129 41.43 17.47 22.44
N ASN A 130 41.40 16.13 22.40
CA ASN A 130 42.53 15.33 21.96
C ASN A 130 42.87 15.56 20.46
N GLU A 131 44.10 15.98 20.19
CA GLU A 131 44.56 16.31 18.82
C GLU A 131 44.50 15.12 17.85
N GLN A 132 44.85 13.92 18.29
CA GLN A 132 44.82 12.71 17.44
C GLN A 132 43.37 12.37 17.06
N VAL A 133 42.43 12.45 18.01
CA VAL A 133 41.00 12.25 17.75
C VAL A 133 40.48 13.30 16.77
N GLN A 134 40.88 14.57 16.91
CA GLN A 134 40.47 15.63 15.99
C GLN A 134 41.00 15.38 14.56
N GLN A 135 42.25 14.93 14.41
CA GLN A 135 42.84 14.58 13.12
C GLN A 135 42.12 13.39 12.45
N ILE A 136 41.60 12.43 13.22
CA ILE A 136 40.79 11.32 12.71
C ILE A 136 39.39 11.81 12.29
N ILE A 137 38.77 12.70 13.06
CA ILE A 137 37.40 13.18 12.81
C ILE A 137 37.34 14.12 11.61
N ALA A 138 38.34 14.98 11.40
CA ALA A 138 38.32 15.99 10.33
C ALA A 138 38.02 15.43 8.92
N PRO A 139 38.71 14.39 8.41
CA PRO A 139 38.39 13.81 7.11
C PRO A 139 37.02 13.11 7.11
N ARG A 140 36.65 12.43 8.21
CA ARG A 140 35.33 11.77 8.34
C ARG A 140 34.18 12.78 8.25
N LEU A 141 34.34 13.94 8.87
CA LEU A 141 33.36 15.02 8.85
C LEU A 141 33.14 15.56 7.43
N LYS A 142 34.23 15.72 6.66
CA LYS A 142 34.15 16.13 5.26
C LYS A 142 33.38 15.10 4.44
N THR A 143 33.78 13.83 4.48
CA THR A 143 33.09 12.75 3.74
C THR A 143 31.62 12.62 4.14
N LEU A 144 31.31 12.72 5.43
CA LEU A 144 29.93 12.68 5.91
C LEU A 144 29.10 13.86 5.38
N THR A 145 29.70 15.05 5.31
CA THR A 145 29.05 16.25 4.75
C THR A 145 28.80 16.10 3.24
N ASP A 146 29.76 15.57 2.51
CA ASP A 146 29.63 15.30 1.06
C ASP A 146 28.50 14.30 0.79
N ILE A 147 28.44 13.21 1.57
CA ILE A 147 27.35 12.23 1.50
C ILE A 147 26.00 12.88 1.82
N ALA A 148 25.91 13.65 2.91
CA ALA A 148 24.66 14.30 3.30
C ALA A 148 24.16 15.31 2.25
N ASN A 149 25.08 16.02 1.59
CA ASN A 149 24.76 16.90 0.46
C ASN A 149 24.21 16.11 -0.73
N ALA A 150 24.82 14.97 -1.10
CA ALA A 150 24.33 14.14 -2.20
C ALA A 150 22.91 13.61 -1.96
N PHE A 151 22.61 13.17 -0.73
CA PHE A 151 21.25 12.81 -0.33
C PHE A 151 20.30 14.00 -0.46
N LEU A 152 20.70 15.17 0.03
CA LEU A 152 19.87 16.36 0.00
C LEU A 152 19.57 16.82 -1.44
N GLU A 153 20.56 16.80 -2.32
CA GLU A 153 20.41 17.15 -3.73
C GLU A 153 19.42 16.23 -4.42
N THR A 154 19.55 14.92 -4.22
CA THR A 154 18.61 13.96 -4.83
C THR A 154 17.17 14.18 -4.33
N ILE A 155 16.99 14.54 -3.05
CA ILE A 155 15.67 14.86 -2.48
C ILE A 155 15.09 16.14 -3.08
N ILE A 156 15.91 17.19 -3.23
CA ILE A 156 15.47 18.48 -3.80
C ILE A 156 15.12 18.31 -5.28
N ASP A 157 15.92 17.57 -6.03
CA ASP A 157 15.69 17.32 -7.46
C ASP A 157 14.46 16.45 -7.69
N GLY A 158 14.10 15.60 -6.73
CA GLY A 158 12.88 14.77 -6.73
C GLY A 158 11.57 15.54 -6.47
N LEU A 159 11.50 16.85 -6.64
CA LEU A 159 10.31 17.64 -6.33
C LEU A 159 9.09 17.20 -7.15
N GLU A 160 9.26 16.97 -8.45
CA GLU A 160 8.14 16.67 -9.36
C GLU A 160 7.64 15.22 -9.24
N GLU A 161 8.52 14.33 -8.79
CA GLU A 161 8.23 12.93 -8.47
C GLU A 161 7.46 12.80 -7.15
N THR A 162 7.41 13.86 -6.34
CA THR A 162 6.73 13.81 -5.05
C THR A 162 5.22 13.63 -5.27
N PRO A 163 4.58 12.58 -4.69
CA PRO A 163 3.18 12.28 -4.91
C PRO A 163 2.25 13.45 -4.57
N TYR A 164 1.21 13.64 -5.40
CA TYR A 164 0.25 14.74 -5.27
C TYR A 164 -0.28 14.89 -3.83
N GLY A 165 -0.78 13.82 -3.22
CA GLY A 165 -1.38 13.95 -1.89
C GLY A 165 -0.37 14.26 -0.78
N ILE A 166 0.92 13.91 -0.93
CA ILE A 166 1.98 14.35 -0.01
C ILE A 166 2.21 15.86 -0.17
N ARG A 167 2.34 16.35 -1.41
CA ARG A 167 2.45 17.78 -1.72
C ARG A 167 1.23 18.56 -1.22
N TRP A 168 0.03 18.00 -1.38
CA TRP A 168 -1.21 18.61 -0.91
C TRP A 168 -1.29 18.66 0.61
N ILE A 169 -0.87 17.63 1.34
CA ILE A 169 -0.77 17.67 2.81
C ILE A 169 0.21 18.78 3.24
N CYS A 170 1.35 18.94 2.57
CA CYS A 170 2.27 20.06 2.81
C CYS A 170 1.59 21.42 2.58
N LYS A 171 0.85 21.58 1.47
CA LYS A 171 0.03 22.77 1.17
C LYS A 171 -0.97 23.06 2.28
N GLN A 172 -1.67 22.05 2.80
CA GLN A 172 -2.63 22.21 3.90
C GLN A 172 -1.95 22.62 5.20
N ILE A 173 -0.81 22.01 5.55
CA ILE A 173 0.00 22.41 6.73
C ILE A 173 0.39 23.88 6.59
N ARG A 174 0.85 24.33 5.42
CA ARG A 174 1.19 25.73 5.15
C ARG A 174 -0.01 26.66 5.34
N SER A 175 -1.13 26.33 4.70
CA SER A 175 -2.35 27.14 4.73
C SER A 175 -2.89 27.30 6.16
N LEU A 176 -3.03 26.19 6.90
CA LEU A 176 -3.49 26.20 8.29
C LEU A 176 -2.52 26.93 9.22
N SER A 177 -1.21 26.81 8.97
CA SER A 177 -0.19 27.55 9.74
C SER A 177 -0.32 29.05 9.54
N ARG A 178 -0.50 29.52 8.30
CA ARG A 178 -0.72 30.95 8.01
C ARG A 178 -2.05 31.46 8.57
N ARG A 179 -3.09 30.64 8.55
CA ARG A 179 -4.40 30.98 9.15
C ARG A 179 -4.28 31.17 10.66
N LYS A 180 -3.61 30.24 11.34
CA LYS A 180 -3.48 30.27 12.80
C LYS A 180 -2.44 31.26 13.30
N TYR A 181 -1.37 31.47 12.54
CA TYR A 181 -0.26 32.36 12.88
C TYR A 181 0.05 33.29 11.69
N PRO A 182 -0.76 34.35 11.45
CA PRO A 182 -0.59 35.24 10.31
C PRO A 182 0.77 35.95 10.26
N ASP A 183 1.33 36.24 11.43
CA ASP A 183 2.61 36.93 11.59
C ASP A 183 3.83 35.97 11.59
N ALA A 184 3.61 34.66 11.43
CA ALA A 184 4.70 33.70 11.41
C ALA A 184 5.53 33.85 10.13
N GLN A 185 6.85 33.94 10.29
CA GLN A 185 7.77 33.93 9.16
C GLN A 185 7.72 32.60 8.41
N ASP A 186 7.97 32.64 7.09
CA ASP A 186 8.00 31.44 6.23
C ASP A 186 8.92 30.35 6.78
N GLN A 187 10.05 30.74 7.37
CA GLN A 187 10.99 29.79 7.99
C GLN A 187 10.38 28.99 9.14
N THR A 188 9.50 29.62 9.91
CA THR A 188 8.76 28.98 10.98
C THR A 188 7.79 27.95 10.37
N ILE A 189 7.07 28.33 9.31
CA ILE A 189 6.14 27.44 8.59
C ILE A 189 6.88 26.25 7.95
N CYS A 190 8.03 26.49 7.31
CA CYS A 190 8.91 25.45 6.76
C CYS A 190 9.33 24.43 7.82
N THR A 191 9.47 24.85 9.09
CA THR A 191 9.78 23.92 10.19
C THR A 191 8.63 22.91 10.44
N LEU A 192 7.37 23.30 10.26
CA LEU A 192 6.23 22.37 10.39
C LEU A 192 6.15 21.42 9.19
N ILE A 193 6.33 21.96 7.98
CA ILE A 193 6.34 21.17 6.74
C ILE A 193 7.50 20.16 6.80
N GLY A 194 8.70 20.59 7.18
CA GLY A 194 9.86 19.73 7.38
C GLY A 194 9.67 18.71 8.52
N GLY A 195 8.86 19.03 9.53
CA GLY A 195 8.42 18.10 10.57
C GLY A 195 7.50 16.99 10.04
N PHE A 196 6.80 17.19 8.92
CA PHE A 196 6.11 16.12 8.23
C PHE A 196 7.05 15.43 7.23
N PHE A 197 7.58 16.18 6.28
CA PHE A 197 8.35 15.66 5.15
C PHE A 197 9.65 14.97 5.57
N PHE A 198 10.54 15.64 6.31
CA PHE A 198 11.80 15.02 6.73
C PHE A 198 11.60 14.05 7.88
N LEU A 199 10.95 14.48 8.97
CA LEU A 199 10.88 13.69 10.20
C LEU A 199 10.00 12.44 10.08
N ARG A 200 8.91 12.47 9.30
CA ARG A 200 7.94 11.36 9.24
C ARG A 200 7.95 10.58 7.95
N PHE A 201 8.55 11.11 6.89
CA PHE A 201 8.61 10.46 5.59
C PHE A 201 10.03 10.05 5.21
N ILE A 202 10.93 11.02 5.01
CA ILE A 202 12.30 10.75 4.51
C ILE A 202 13.20 10.07 5.55
N ASN A 203 13.38 10.67 6.73
CA ASN A 203 14.37 10.20 7.71
C ASN A 203 14.10 8.78 8.23
N PRO A 204 12.84 8.37 8.50
CA PRO A 204 12.56 6.98 8.83
C PRO A 204 13.02 6.01 7.74
N ALA A 205 12.87 6.36 6.47
CA ALA A 205 13.30 5.54 5.34
C ALA A 205 14.82 5.45 5.22
N ILE A 206 15.55 6.52 5.54
CA ILE A 206 17.03 6.52 5.59
C ILE A 206 17.55 5.68 6.76
N VAL A 207 16.91 5.75 7.93
CA VAL A 207 17.37 5.03 9.14
C VAL A 207 17.04 3.54 9.10
N THR A 208 15.86 3.17 8.58
CA THR A 208 15.42 1.76 8.48
C THR A 208 15.05 1.36 7.04
N PRO A 209 16.00 1.45 6.08
CA PRO A 209 15.73 1.28 4.65
C PRO A 209 15.11 -0.07 4.29
N ARG A 210 15.44 -1.13 5.02
CA ARG A 210 14.83 -2.46 4.83
C ARG A 210 13.32 -2.46 5.12
N SER A 211 12.87 -1.74 6.16
CA SER A 211 11.44 -1.64 6.51
C SER A 211 10.63 -0.85 5.48
N TYR A 212 11.31 -0.08 4.63
CA TYR A 212 10.76 0.67 3.51
C TYR A 212 11.05 0.03 2.15
N MET A 213 11.57 -1.21 2.14
CA MET A 213 11.89 -1.97 0.92
C MET A 213 12.87 -1.26 -0.03
N LEU A 214 13.75 -0.42 0.51
CA LEU A 214 14.78 0.29 -0.27
C LEU A 214 16.02 -0.56 -0.51
N ILE A 215 16.22 -1.59 0.31
CA ILE A 215 17.36 -2.51 0.26
C ILE A 215 16.93 -3.93 0.64
N GLU A 216 17.70 -4.92 0.17
CA GLU A 216 17.40 -6.34 0.39
C GLU A 216 17.94 -6.87 1.73
N ALA A 217 19.19 -6.52 2.06
CA ALA A 217 19.90 -6.99 3.25
C ALA A 217 19.93 -5.93 4.35
N THR A 218 20.09 -6.36 5.61
CA THR A 218 20.28 -5.41 6.70
C THR A 218 21.71 -4.86 6.64
N PRO A 219 21.92 -3.53 6.66
CA PRO A 219 23.26 -2.96 6.59
C PRO A 219 24.10 -3.38 7.79
N SER A 220 25.41 -3.50 7.59
CA SER A 220 26.38 -3.67 8.67
C SER A 220 26.39 -2.46 9.60
N ASP A 221 27.02 -2.58 10.77
CA ASP A 221 26.92 -1.58 11.83
C ASP A 221 27.46 -0.20 11.42
N LYS A 222 28.52 -0.13 10.62
CA LYS A 222 29.12 1.15 10.16
C LYS A 222 28.21 1.90 9.17
N PRO A 223 27.77 1.34 8.03
CA PRO A 223 26.77 1.97 7.16
C PRO A 223 25.49 2.38 7.88
N ARG A 224 24.95 1.52 8.76
CA ARG A 224 23.74 1.83 9.55
C ARG A 224 23.95 3.05 10.45
N ARG A 225 25.14 3.17 11.06
CA ARG A 225 25.52 4.33 11.86
C ARG A 225 25.63 5.59 10.99
N THR A 226 26.27 5.50 9.83
CA THR A 226 26.38 6.62 8.88
C THR A 226 25.01 7.11 8.41
N LEU A 227 24.10 6.21 7.99
CA LEU A 227 22.72 6.56 7.63
C LEU A 227 21.99 7.29 8.77
N THR A 228 22.21 6.85 10.01
CA THR A 228 21.65 7.53 11.20
C THR A 228 22.21 8.96 11.35
N LEU A 229 23.50 9.17 11.10
CA LEU A 229 24.11 10.50 11.13
C LEU A 229 23.57 11.39 10.00
N VAL A 230 23.43 10.87 8.78
CA VAL A 230 22.83 11.58 7.63
C VAL A 230 21.39 12.01 7.96
N ALA A 231 20.55 11.10 8.45
CA ALA A 231 19.18 11.43 8.86
C ALA A 231 19.14 12.51 9.95
N LYS A 232 20.07 12.49 10.91
CA LYS A 232 20.18 13.55 11.93
C LYS A 232 20.61 14.90 11.33
N MET A 233 21.52 14.90 10.36
CA MET A 233 21.93 16.12 9.65
C MET A 233 20.76 16.74 8.89
N LEU A 234 20.03 15.94 8.11
CA LEU A 234 18.83 16.38 7.40
C LEU A 234 17.74 16.86 8.38
N GLN A 235 17.58 16.17 9.52
CA GLN A 235 16.62 16.60 10.54
C GLN A 235 16.98 17.93 11.18
N ASN A 236 18.28 18.16 11.45
CA ASN A 236 18.79 19.41 11.99
C ASN A 236 18.69 20.57 10.99
N LEU A 237 18.72 20.27 9.69
CA LEU A 237 18.49 21.24 8.62
C LEU A 237 17.01 21.62 8.51
N ALA A 238 16.10 20.64 8.63
CA ALA A 238 14.65 20.86 8.58
C ALA A 238 14.09 21.54 9.84
N ASN A 239 14.78 21.46 10.97
CA ASN A 239 14.40 22.06 12.25
C ASN A 239 15.34 23.19 12.67
N LYS A 240 15.05 23.85 13.78
CA LYS A 240 16.05 24.67 14.50
C LYS A 240 16.98 23.72 15.26
N PRO A 241 18.27 23.59 14.89
CA PRO A 241 19.17 22.64 15.53
C PRO A 241 19.40 23.00 17.00
N SER A 242 19.45 21.99 17.87
CA SER A 242 19.83 22.12 19.27
C SER A 242 20.97 21.15 19.58
N TYR A 243 22.15 21.70 19.84
CA TYR A 243 23.37 20.93 20.11
C TYR A 243 23.57 20.61 21.59
N ALA A 244 22.59 20.94 22.45
CA ALA A 244 22.70 20.75 23.90
C ALA A 244 22.86 19.28 24.31
N LYS A 245 22.27 18.34 23.54
CA LYS A 245 22.36 16.90 23.82
C LYS A 245 23.55 16.21 23.16
N GLU A 246 24.00 16.71 22.01
CA GLU A 246 25.09 16.14 21.22
C GLU A 246 26.04 17.25 20.76
N PRO A 247 26.91 17.77 21.65
CA PRO A 247 27.75 18.93 21.35
C PRO A 247 28.66 18.74 20.15
N TYR A 248 29.10 17.50 19.88
CA TYR A 248 29.96 17.16 18.75
C TYR A 248 29.31 17.42 17.38
N MET A 249 27.97 17.45 17.30
CA MET A 249 27.24 17.78 16.06
C MET A 249 27.35 19.25 15.68
N SER A 250 27.83 20.12 16.57
CA SER A 250 28.05 21.56 16.28
C SER A 250 29.04 21.78 15.14
N LYS A 251 30.00 20.88 14.93
CA LYS A 251 30.95 20.93 13.81
C LYS A 251 30.26 20.80 12.43
N LEU A 252 29.01 20.34 12.39
CA LEU A 252 28.19 20.24 11.17
C LEU A 252 27.28 21.46 10.95
N GLN A 253 27.42 22.53 11.74
CA GLN A 253 26.71 23.80 11.52
C GLN A 253 26.90 24.40 10.12
N PRO A 254 28.12 24.36 9.50
CA PRO A 254 28.31 24.88 8.14
C PRO A 254 27.37 24.23 7.12
N PHE A 255 27.23 22.90 7.15
CA PHE A 255 26.27 22.17 6.31
C PHE A 255 24.83 22.69 6.46
N VAL A 256 24.41 23.01 7.69
CA VAL A 256 23.07 23.54 7.95
C VAL A 256 22.93 24.96 7.39
N HIS A 257 23.95 25.80 7.57
CA HIS A 257 23.95 27.18 7.08
C HIS A 257 23.88 27.23 5.55
N ASP A 258 24.74 26.47 4.88
CA ASP A 258 24.91 26.48 3.42
C ASP A 258 23.67 25.95 2.68
N ASN A 259 22.89 25.06 3.31
CA ASN A 259 21.73 24.43 2.69
C ASN A 259 20.38 24.98 3.14
N LYS A 260 20.34 25.86 4.16
CA LYS A 260 19.08 26.31 4.78
C LYS A 260 18.13 26.96 3.77
N GLU A 261 18.65 27.83 2.91
CA GLU A 261 17.84 28.55 1.93
C GLU A 261 17.29 27.62 0.85
N ARG A 262 18.14 26.72 0.31
CA ARG A 262 17.74 25.72 -0.69
C ARG A 262 16.61 24.82 -0.18
N VAL A 263 16.71 24.35 1.07
CA VAL A 263 15.68 23.50 1.68
C VAL A 263 14.39 24.27 1.95
N ASN A 264 14.47 25.51 2.45
CA ASN A 264 13.25 26.30 2.66
C ASN A 264 12.53 26.55 1.34
N LYS A 265 13.28 26.85 0.27
CA LYS A 265 12.71 27.00 -1.08
C LYS A 265 12.02 25.70 -1.52
N PHE A 266 12.70 24.56 -1.45
CA PHE A 266 12.12 23.25 -1.77
C PHE A 266 10.83 22.95 -0.98
N LEU A 267 10.82 23.23 0.34
CA LEU A 267 9.63 23.02 1.17
C LEU A 267 8.45 23.93 0.80
N LEU A 268 8.72 25.14 0.30
CA LEU A 268 7.70 26.04 -0.22
C LEU A 268 7.18 25.57 -1.59
N ASP A 269 8.08 25.15 -2.48
CA ASP A 269 7.75 24.65 -3.82
C ASP A 269 6.94 23.34 -3.75
N LEU A 270 7.17 22.50 -2.73
CA LEU A 270 6.34 21.33 -2.43
C LEU A 270 4.86 21.67 -2.23
N CYS A 271 4.56 22.88 -1.76
CA CYS A 271 3.19 23.32 -1.46
C CYS A 271 2.46 23.90 -2.68
N GLU A 272 3.15 24.08 -3.81
CA GLU A 272 2.58 24.62 -5.04
C GLU A 272 1.89 23.50 -5.84
N VAL A 273 0.65 23.18 -5.43
CA VAL A 273 -0.21 22.21 -6.12
C VAL A 273 -1.65 22.69 -6.21
N GLN A 274 -2.33 22.29 -7.29
CA GLN A 274 -3.73 22.63 -7.53
C GLN A 274 -4.67 21.94 -6.54
N ASP A 275 -5.81 22.55 -6.27
CA ASP A 275 -6.87 21.94 -5.47
C ASP A 275 -7.67 20.94 -6.31
N PHE A 276 -8.26 19.94 -5.64
CA PHE A 276 -8.98 18.84 -6.27
C PHE A 276 -10.50 18.95 -6.16
N TYR A 277 -11.06 20.00 -5.54
CA TYR A 277 -12.49 20.10 -5.26
C TYR A 277 -13.34 20.07 -6.53
N GLU A 278 -12.93 20.78 -7.60
CA GLU A 278 -13.63 20.76 -8.89
C GLU A 278 -13.67 19.37 -9.52
N SER A 279 -12.56 18.61 -9.42
CA SER A 279 -12.53 17.21 -9.87
C SER A 279 -13.35 16.29 -8.98
N LEU A 280 -13.37 16.54 -7.66
CA LEU A 280 -14.13 15.73 -6.71
C LEU A 280 -15.64 15.92 -6.86
N GLU A 281 -16.10 17.14 -7.15
CA GLU A 281 -17.50 17.42 -7.44
C GLU A 281 -17.95 16.63 -8.68
N MET A 282 -17.17 16.67 -9.76
CA MET A 282 -17.41 15.89 -10.97
C MET A 282 -17.39 14.38 -10.69
N ASP A 283 -16.43 13.89 -9.91
CA ASP A 283 -16.34 12.48 -9.49
C ASP A 283 -17.54 12.05 -8.63
N ASN A 284 -18.08 12.94 -7.78
CA ASN A 284 -19.28 12.68 -6.98
C ASN A 284 -20.53 12.58 -7.86
N TYR A 285 -20.68 13.46 -8.85
CA TYR A 285 -21.76 13.36 -9.84
C TYR A 285 -21.68 12.07 -10.65
N VAL A 286 -20.49 11.66 -11.09
CA VAL A 286 -20.29 10.38 -11.80
C VAL A 286 -20.55 9.19 -10.87
N ALA A 287 -20.21 9.29 -9.59
CA ALA A 287 -20.46 8.23 -8.64
C ALA A 287 -21.93 8.00 -8.35
N LEU A 288 -22.76 9.05 -8.33
CA LEU A 288 -24.22 8.92 -8.25
C LEU A 288 -24.80 8.14 -9.44
N SER A 289 -24.07 8.05 -10.55
CA SER A 289 -24.44 7.23 -11.72
C SER A 289 -23.90 5.79 -11.67
N LYS A 290 -22.91 5.50 -10.81
CA LYS A 290 -22.35 4.15 -10.62
C LYS A 290 -23.24 3.37 -9.66
N ARG A 291 -23.99 2.39 -10.20
CA ARG A 291 -24.90 1.53 -9.42
C ARG A 291 -24.20 0.47 -8.54
N ASP A 292 -22.88 0.32 -8.67
CA ASP A 292 -22.12 -0.77 -8.04
C ASP A 292 -20.88 -0.23 -7.29
N LEU A 293 -21.09 0.42 -6.14
CA LEU A 293 -20.01 0.65 -5.17
C LEU A 293 -19.81 -0.64 -4.36
N GLU A 294 -18.62 -1.23 -4.38
CA GLU A 294 -18.29 -2.43 -3.62
C GLU A 294 -17.03 -2.23 -2.80
N LEU A 295 -17.01 -2.75 -1.57
CA LEU A 295 -15.88 -2.71 -0.67
C LEU A 295 -15.39 -4.11 -0.33
N GLN A 296 -14.11 -4.39 -0.56
CA GLN A 296 -13.48 -5.63 -0.10
C GLN A 296 -12.96 -5.42 1.32
N ILE A 297 -13.65 -5.99 2.32
CA ILE A 297 -13.36 -5.78 3.74
C ILE A 297 -13.48 -7.08 4.53
N THR A 298 -12.69 -7.26 5.58
CA THR A 298 -12.81 -8.44 6.45
C THR A 298 -13.89 -8.25 7.52
N LEU A 299 -14.50 -9.36 7.98
CA LEU A 299 -15.51 -9.30 9.04
C LEU A 299 -15.01 -8.59 10.30
N ASN A 300 -13.76 -8.83 10.69
CA ASN A 300 -13.16 -8.19 11.85
C ASN A 300 -12.97 -6.68 11.68
N GLU A 301 -12.65 -6.21 10.47
CA GLU A 301 -12.57 -4.77 10.19
C GLU A 301 -13.95 -4.10 10.26
N VAL A 302 -14.99 -4.75 9.74
CA VAL A 302 -16.38 -4.29 9.88
C VAL A 302 -16.76 -4.22 11.36
N TYR A 303 -16.54 -5.29 12.12
CA TYR A 303 -16.90 -5.35 13.53
C TYR A 303 -16.09 -4.38 14.39
N ALA A 304 -14.81 -4.18 14.08
CA ALA A 304 -13.97 -3.21 14.78
C ALA A 304 -14.45 -1.78 14.51
N THR A 305 -14.81 -1.47 13.26
CA THR A 305 -15.37 -0.17 12.88
C THR A 305 -16.70 0.07 13.59
N HIS A 306 -17.60 -0.92 13.58
CA HIS A 306 -18.88 -0.83 14.29
C HIS A 306 -18.69 -0.65 15.80
N ALA A 307 -17.79 -1.41 16.43
CA ALA A 307 -17.50 -1.29 17.86
C ALA A 307 -16.96 0.09 18.24
N LEU A 308 -16.15 0.72 17.39
CA LEU A 308 -15.66 2.08 17.61
C LEU A 308 -16.78 3.12 17.47
N LEU A 309 -17.65 2.98 16.45
CA LEU A 309 -18.80 3.86 16.26
C LEU A 309 -19.78 3.76 17.44
N ASP A 310 -20.09 2.55 17.90
CA ASP A 310 -20.97 2.31 19.06
C ASP A 310 -20.38 2.91 20.35
N LYS A 311 -19.11 2.61 20.64
CA LYS A 311 -18.36 3.15 21.80
C LYS A 311 -18.35 4.68 21.85
N HIS A 312 -18.27 5.34 20.70
CA HIS A 312 -18.19 6.80 20.59
C HIS A 312 -19.49 7.44 20.09
N CYS A 313 -20.59 6.68 20.02
CA CYS A 313 -21.89 7.15 19.51
C CYS A 313 -22.37 8.38 20.27
N SER A 314 -22.22 8.39 21.59
CA SER A 314 -22.60 9.51 22.45
C SER A 314 -21.83 10.80 22.19
N ALA A 315 -20.66 10.77 21.55
CA ALA A 315 -19.90 11.96 21.15
C ALA A 315 -20.15 12.36 19.69
N LEU A 316 -20.39 11.36 18.82
CA LEU A 316 -20.66 11.56 17.39
C LEU A 316 -22.10 12.04 17.13
N ALA A 317 -23.08 11.57 17.92
CA ALA A 317 -24.50 11.85 17.75
C ALA A 317 -25.03 13.00 18.63
N VAL A 318 -24.16 13.74 19.35
CA VAL A 318 -24.58 14.88 20.19
C VAL A 318 -25.19 16.01 19.36
N GLN A 319 -24.71 16.20 18.13
CA GLN A 319 -25.10 17.34 17.31
C GLN A 319 -26.47 17.19 16.65
N ASP A 320 -26.98 15.95 16.50
CA ASP A 320 -28.32 15.71 15.97
C ASP A 320 -28.82 14.29 16.32
N GLN A 321 -29.85 14.21 17.18
CA GLN A 321 -30.52 12.94 17.52
C GLN A 321 -31.20 12.28 16.31
N HIS A 322 -31.42 13.03 15.22
CA HIS A 322 -31.96 12.54 13.96
C HIS A 322 -30.88 12.32 12.88
N SER A 323 -29.60 12.32 13.27
CA SER A 323 -28.53 12.02 12.31
C SER A 323 -28.72 10.61 11.71
N HIS A 324 -28.47 10.52 10.40
CA HIS A 324 -28.46 9.26 9.65
C HIS A 324 -27.62 8.17 10.34
N LEU A 325 -26.47 8.54 10.91
CA LEU A 325 -25.60 7.62 11.66
C LEU A 325 -26.28 7.09 12.93
N GLY A 326 -26.98 7.94 13.69
CA GLY A 326 -27.70 7.52 14.90
C GLY A 326 -28.79 6.50 14.59
N HIS A 327 -29.56 6.72 13.52
CA HIS A 327 -30.58 5.78 13.07
C HIS A 327 -29.99 4.41 12.65
N LEU A 328 -28.86 4.40 11.94
CA LEU A 328 -28.20 3.14 11.57
C LEU A 328 -27.68 2.39 12.80
N LEU A 329 -27.00 3.07 13.72
CA LEU A 329 -26.47 2.42 14.93
C LEU A 329 -27.58 1.86 15.82
N GLN A 330 -28.73 2.56 15.90
CA GLN A 330 -29.89 2.05 16.63
C GLN A 330 -30.48 0.78 16.00
N GLU A 331 -30.51 0.70 14.67
CA GLU A 331 -31.01 -0.46 13.93
C GLU A 331 -30.03 -1.64 13.97
N LEU A 332 -28.73 -1.38 13.86
CA LEU A 332 -27.69 -2.41 13.90
C LEU A 332 -27.52 -3.04 15.29
N GLY A 333 -27.81 -2.29 16.36
CA GLY A 333 -27.62 -2.76 17.73
C GLY A 333 -26.15 -2.89 18.14
N PRO A 334 -25.82 -3.67 19.18
CA PRO A 334 -24.46 -3.75 19.72
C PRO A 334 -23.50 -4.45 18.76
N ALA A 335 -22.25 -3.98 18.73
CA ALA A 335 -21.24 -4.53 17.84
C ALA A 335 -20.86 -6.00 18.16
N PRO A 336 -20.77 -6.89 17.15
CA PRO A 336 -20.33 -8.26 17.35
C PRO A 336 -18.88 -8.37 17.86
N PRO A 337 -18.52 -9.44 18.61
CA PRO A 337 -17.14 -9.66 19.03
C PRO A 337 -16.25 -10.06 17.83
N GLN A 338 -14.95 -9.76 17.96
CA GLN A 338 -13.94 -10.13 16.96
C GLN A 338 -13.85 -11.66 16.80
N LEU A 339 -13.76 -12.11 15.55
CA LEU A 339 -13.66 -13.52 15.21
C LEU A 339 -12.20 -14.03 15.28
N PRO A 340 -12.00 -15.32 15.60
CA PRO A 340 -10.70 -15.97 15.45
C PRO A 340 -10.17 -15.87 14.01
N ARG A 341 -8.83 -15.88 13.83
CA ARG A 341 -8.19 -15.74 12.51
C ARG A 341 -8.69 -16.73 11.45
N LYS A 342 -9.14 -17.93 11.84
CA LYS A 342 -9.68 -18.95 10.93
C LYS A 342 -11.07 -18.60 10.38
N GLU A 343 -11.81 -17.75 11.08
CA GLU A 343 -13.19 -17.35 10.76
C GLU A 343 -13.27 -15.92 10.20
N ASN A 344 -12.22 -15.12 10.36
CA ASN A 344 -12.12 -13.79 9.77
C ASN A 344 -11.93 -13.85 8.24
N ARG A 345 -13.04 -13.92 7.51
CA ARG A 345 -13.06 -13.97 6.04
C ARG A 345 -13.18 -12.57 5.45
N THR A 346 -12.59 -12.39 4.27
CA THR A 346 -12.82 -11.21 3.42
C THR A 346 -14.16 -11.37 2.71
N ILE A 347 -14.97 -10.33 2.72
CA ILE A 347 -16.25 -10.24 2.02
C ILE A 347 -16.21 -9.08 1.03
N ASN A 348 -16.97 -9.21 -0.06
CA ASN A 348 -17.29 -8.10 -0.94
C ASN A 348 -18.61 -7.51 -0.47
N LEU A 349 -18.56 -6.30 0.05
CA LEU A 349 -19.70 -5.59 0.62
C LEU A 349 -20.20 -4.56 -0.41
N PRO A 350 -21.33 -4.81 -1.09
CA PRO A 350 -21.95 -3.78 -1.89
C PRO A 350 -22.46 -2.65 -1.00
N LEU A 351 -22.13 -1.43 -1.35
CA LEU A 351 -22.50 -0.21 -0.65
C LEU A 351 -23.64 0.46 -1.41
N PHE A 352 -24.70 0.78 -0.69
CA PHE A 352 -25.82 1.58 -1.17
C PHE A 352 -26.22 2.56 -0.07
N SER A 353 -26.67 3.76 -0.45
CA SER A 353 -27.23 4.67 0.53
C SER A 353 -28.67 4.28 0.85
N LYS A 354 -28.98 4.10 2.14
CA LYS A 354 -30.35 3.83 2.61
C LYS A 354 -31.31 5.00 2.33
N TRP A 355 -30.77 6.21 2.16
CA TRP A 355 -31.53 7.44 1.97
C TRP A 355 -31.38 8.02 0.55
N GLU A 356 -30.64 7.36 -0.34
CA GLU A 356 -30.74 7.69 -1.76
C GLU A 356 -32.12 7.28 -2.25
N THR A 357 -32.97 8.28 -2.48
CA THR A 357 -34.21 8.10 -3.21
C THR A 357 -33.85 7.69 -4.64
N ALA A 358 -34.59 6.73 -5.22
CA ALA A 358 -34.42 6.38 -6.62
C ALA A 358 -34.49 7.67 -7.47
N ILE A 359 -33.67 7.74 -8.53
CA ILE A 359 -33.50 8.91 -9.41
C ILE A 359 -34.84 9.52 -9.89
N ASP A 360 -35.92 8.73 -9.92
CA ASP A 360 -37.26 9.20 -10.28
C ASP A 360 -37.80 10.30 -9.35
N ASP A 361 -37.40 10.33 -8.08
CA ASP A 361 -37.85 11.33 -7.08
C ASP A 361 -36.87 12.52 -6.89
N LEU A 362 -35.73 12.50 -7.60
CA LEU A 362 -34.75 13.59 -7.57
C LEU A 362 -35.28 14.85 -8.27
N THR A 363 -36.20 14.68 -9.21
CA THR A 363 -36.89 15.77 -9.93
C THR A 363 -37.80 16.58 -9.00
N SER A 364 -38.40 15.93 -8.00
CA SER A 364 -39.30 16.53 -7.01
C SER A 364 -38.56 17.27 -5.88
N ALA A 365 -37.31 16.87 -5.58
CA ALA A 365 -36.55 17.37 -4.42
C ALA A 365 -35.58 18.52 -4.72
N LEU A 366 -35.20 18.75 -6.00
CA LEU A 366 -34.19 19.72 -6.39
C LEU A 366 -34.75 21.01 -7.04
N ASP A 367 -36.07 21.25 -6.98
CA ASP A 367 -36.74 22.33 -7.75
C ASP A 367 -36.39 22.28 -9.26
N ILE A 368 -36.02 21.10 -9.77
CA ILE A 368 -35.69 20.93 -11.19
C ILE A 368 -36.99 20.95 -11.98
N THR A 369 -37.14 21.96 -12.81
CA THR A 369 -38.33 22.10 -13.65
C THR A 369 -38.39 20.96 -14.68
N GLN A 370 -39.59 20.61 -15.12
CA GLN A 370 -39.78 19.62 -16.19
C GLN A 370 -39.01 20.01 -17.48
N GLU A 371 -38.82 21.32 -17.69
CA GLU A 371 -38.00 21.94 -18.72
C GLU A 371 -36.51 21.53 -18.62
N GLU A 372 -35.93 21.60 -17.42
CA GLU A 372 -34.54 21.22 -17.17
C GLU A 372 -34.31 19.71 -17.32
N VAL A 373 -35.28 18.89 -16.92
CA VAL A 373 -35.22 17.42 -17.14
C VAL A 373 -35.18 17.09 -18.63
N TYR A 374 -36.08 17.68 -19.41
CA TYR A 374 -36.08 17.47 -20.86
C TYR A 374 -34.83 18.02 -21.53
N PHE A 375 -34.28 19.14 -21.04
CA PHE A 375 -33.04 19.72 -21.57
C PHE A 375 -31.85 18.80 -21.31
N MET A 376 -31.72 18.25 -20.11
CA MET A 376 -30.68 17.28 -19.75
C MET A 376 -30.81 15.96 -20.52
N GLU A 377 -32.04 15.43 -20.66
CA GLU A 377 -32.32 14.22 -21.44
C GLU A 377 -31.93 14.43 -22.92
N ALA A 378 -32.27 15.60 -23.48
CA ALA A 378 -31.91 15.97 -24.84
C ALA A 378 -30.38 16.07 -25.01
N LYS A 379 -29.69 16.82 -24.14
CA LYS A 379 -28.22 16.98 -24.15
C LYS A 379 -27.51 15.62 -24.11
N SER A 380 -27.87 14.77 -23.14
CA SER A 380 -27.28 13.43 -22.96
C SER A 380 -27.50 12.53 -24.18
N THR A 381 -28.72 12.52 -24.72
CA THR A 381 -29.05 11.66 -25.86
C THR A 381 -28.36 12.14 -27.15
N PHE A 382 -28.23 13.46 -27.37
CA PHE A 382 -27.46 14.02 -28.48
C PHE A 382 -25.97 13.66 -28.42
N VAL A 383 -25.35 13.75 -27.23
CA VAL A 383 -23.95 13.34 -27.04
C VAL A 383 -23.76 11.85 -27.34
N GLN A 384 -24.70 11.00 -26.91
CA GLN A 384 -24.65 9.55 -27.20
C GLN A 384 -24.79 9.25 -28.69
N ILE A 385 -25.71 9.92 -29.40
CA ILE A 385 -25.86 9.79 -30.86
C ILE A 385 -24.56 10.22 -31.56
N MET A 386 -24.01 11.37 -31.18
CA MET A 386 -22.78 11.93 -31.76
C MET A 386 -21.56 11.01 -31.56
N ARG A 387 -21.49 10.29 -30.45
CA ARG A 387 -20.42 9.31 -30.17
C ARG A 387 -20.55 8.02 -30.95
N SER A 388 -21.77 7.66 -31.36
CA SER A 388 -22.04 6.44 -32.12
C SER A 388 -22.02 6.65 -33.63
N LEU A 389 -22.14 7.89 -34.09
CA LEU A 389 -22.00 8.24 -35.50
C LEU A 389 -20.52 8.19 -35.95
N PRO A 390 -20.22 7.71 -37.16
CA PRO A 390 -18.86 7.69 -37.68
C PRO A 390 -18.24 9.10 -37.75
N HIS A 391 -16.98 9.22 -37.31
CA HIS A 391 -16.20 10.44 -37.48
C HIS A 391 -15.95 10.66 -38.98
N ASN A 392 -16.56 11.72 -39.56
CA ASN A 392 -16.50 12.20 -40.96
C ASN A 392 -17.83 12.26 -41.75
N THR A 393 -18.96 11.92 -41.14
CA THR A 393 -20.26 12.18 -41.77
C THR A 393 -20.51 13.70 -41.89
N SER A 394 -21.12 14.16 -42.98
CA SER A 394 -21.46 15.59 -43.19
C SER A 394 -22.28 16.22 -42.05
N VAL A 395 -22.96 15.39 -41.27
CA VAL A 395 -23.85 15.74 -40.15
C VAL A 395 -23.09 15.99 -38.83
N THR A 396 -21.83 15.55 -38.71
CA THR A 396 -20.99 15.77 -37.50
C THR A 396 -20.04 16.97 -37.64
N ARG A 397 -20.14 17.74 -38.74
CA ARG A 397 -19.35 18.96 -38.97
C ARG A 397 -19.95 20.14 -38.20
N ARG A 398 -19.08 20.97 -37.63
CA ARG A 398 -19.47 22.19 -36.91
C ARG A 398 -19.82 23.33 -37.89
N PRO A 399 -20.78 24.20 -37.56
CA PRO A 399 -21.64 24.17 -36.37
C PRO A 399 -22.62 22.99 -36.40
N LEU A 400 -22.83 22.34 -35.25
CA LEU A 400 -23.71 21.17 -35.18
C LEU A 400 -25.17 21.52 -35.50
N ARG A 401 -25.83 20.65 -36.27
CA ARG A 401 -27.24 20.79 -36.67
C ARG A 401 -28.07 19.70 -36.02
N LEU A 402 -28.62 20.01 -34.83
CA LEU A 402 -29.29 19.02 -33.97
C LEU A 402 -30.49 18.36 -34.66
N ASP A 403 -31.23 19.10 -35.48
CA ASP A 403 -32.30 18.62 -36.36
C ASP A 403 -31.82 17.49 -37.29
N ARG A 404 -30.73 17.75 -38.03
CA ARG A 404 -30.15 16.79 -38.97
C ARG A 404 -29.49 15.61 -38.29
N ILE A 405 -28.92 15.81 -37.10
CA ILE A 405 -28.32 14.74 -36.28
C ILE A 405 -29.40 13.78 -35.81
N ALA A 406 -30.54 14.29 -35.33
CA ALA A 406 -31.66 13.48 -34.88
C ALA A 406 -32.30 12.70 -36.05
N GLU A 407 -32.50 13.35 -37.21
CA GLU A 407 -33.01 12.70 -38.42
C GLU A 407 -32.06 11.62 -38.96
N ALA A 408 -30.75 11.89 -38.96
CA ALA A 408 -29.74 10.90 -39.36
C ALA A 408 -29.75 9.68 -38.44
N ALA A 409 -29.88 9.88 -37.13
CA ALA A 409 -30.02 8.80 -36.15
C ALA A 409 -31.33 8.01 -36.32
N ALA A 410 -32.43 8.70 -36.60
CA ALA A 410 -33.75 8.10 -36.81
C ALA A 410 -33.86 7.27 -38.10
N THR A 411 -32.98 7.49 -39.08
CA THR A 411 -33.01 6.83 -40.40
C THR A 411 -31.93 5.75 -40.58
N LEU A 412 -31.17 5.45 -39.53
CA LEU A 412 -30.10 4.46 -39.53
C LEU A 412 -30.66 3.02 -39.62
N LYS A 413 -30.63 2.45 -40.83
CA LYS A 413 -31.30 1.17 -41.17
C LYS A 413 -30.79 -0.07 -40.43
N ASN A 414 -29.64 -0.01 -39.74
CA ASN A 414 -28.98 -1.15 -39.10
C ASN A 414 -28.89 -1.07 -37.57
N ASP A 415 -29.45 -0.05 -36.92
CA ASP A 415 -29.37 0.11 -35.45
C ASP A 415 -30.70 0.60 -34.86
N ALA A 416 -31.51 -0.35 -34.39
CA ALA A 416 -32.81 -0.09 -33.78
C ALA A 416 -32.72 0.69 -32.44
N VAL A 417 -31.56 0.75 -31.81
CA VAL A 417 -31.33 1.57 -30.59
C VAL A 417 -31.08 3.02 -31.01
N MET A 418 -30.24 3.24 -32.02
CA MET A 418 -30.02 4.59 -32.59
C MET A 418 -31.28 5.20 -33.17
N VAL A 419 -32.11 4.41 -33.86
CA VAL A 419 -33.38 4.88 -34.42
C VAL A 419 -34.32 5.36 -33.32
N ARG A 420 -34.46 4.59 -32.23
CA ARG A 420 -35.28 5.00 -31.08
C ARG A 420 -34.74 6.27 -30.41
N LYS A 421 -33.42 6.39 -30.28
CA LYS A 421 -32.78 7.59 -29.72
C LYS A 421 -32.99 8.81 -30.61
N GLY A 422 -32.89 8.66 -31.93
CA GLY A 422 -33.15 9.72 -32.90
C GLY A 422 -34.60 10.20 -32.87
N ILE A 423 -35.56 9.28 -32.81
CA ILE A 423 -36.99 9.63 -32.66
C ILE A 423 -37.22 10.35 -31.32
N ARG A 424 -36.65 9.84 -30.23
CA ARG A 424 -36.78 10.45 -28.90
C ARG A 424 -36.18 11.85 -28.83
N THR A 425 -35.02 12.10 -29.46
CA THR A 425 -34.45 13.46 -29.51
C THR A 425 -35.27 14.41 -30.37
N MET A 426 -35.91 13.94 -31.44
CA MET A 426 -36.86 14.77 -32.20
C MET A 426 -38.08 15.16 -31.35
N GLU A 427 -38.63 14.23 -30.56
CA GLU A 427 -39.71 14.51 -29.61
C GLU A 427 -39.28 15.52 -28.54
N LEU A 428 -38.09 15.32 -27.95
CA LEU A 428 -37.54 16.23 -26.93
C LEU A 428 -37.28 17.64 -27.48
N LEU A 429 -36.80 17.77 -28.72
CA LEU A 429 -36.65 19.08 -29.37
C LEU A 429 -38.02 19.77 -29.55
N SER A 430 -39.07 19.02 -29.91
CA SER A 430 -40.43 19.57 -30.03
C SER A 430 -40.98 20.01 -28.68
N GLN A 431 -40.80 19.19 -27.63
CA GLN A 431 -41.28 19.47 -26.28
C GLN A 431 -40.57 20.69 -25.66
N LEU A 432 -39.25 20.78 -25.82
CA LEU A 432 -38.47 21.94 -25.35
C LEU A 432 -38.81 23.22 -26.11
N GLN A 433 -39.18 23.11 -27.39
CA GLN A 433 -39.63 24.24 -28.20
C GLN A 433 -41.03 24.72 -27.77
N GLU A 434 -41.96 23.79 -27.50
CA GLU A 434 -43.30 24.12 -26.98
C GLU A 434 -43.25 24.79 -25.60
N LEU A 435 -42.27 24.40 -24.77
CA LEU A 435 -42.00 25.02 -23.47
C LEU A 435 -41.22 26.35 -23.57
N GLY A 436 -40.74 26.74 -24.76
CA GLY A 436 -40.02 27.99 -24.99
C GLY A 436 -38.57 28.02 -24.48
N VAL A 437 -37.99 26.86 -24.14
CA VAL A 437 -36.62 26.71 -23.62
C VAL A 437 -35.59 26.83 -24.75
N ILE A 438 -35.94 26.36 -25.95
CA ILE A 438 -35.10 26.42 -27.15
C ILE A 438 -35.91 26.97 -28.31
N ASP A 439 -35.25 27.70 -29.21
CA ASP A 439 -35.87 28.21 -30.43
C ASP A 439 -35.36 27.42 -31.65
N ARG A 440 -36.21 27.26 -32.65
CA ARG A 440 -35.81 26.74 -33.96
C ARG A 440 -35.24 27.84 -34.84
N SER A 441 -35.58 29.10 -34.58
CA SER A 441 -35.12 30.26 -35.35
C SER A 441 -33.62 30.54 -35.21
N ASP A 442 -33.01 30.09 -34.11
CA ASP A 442 -31.58 30.20 -33.82
C ASP A 442 -30.80 28.88 -33.99
N ASP A 443 -31.40 27.89 -34.68
CA ASP A 443 -30.88 26.52 -34.83
C ASP A 443 -30.59 25.81 -33.48
N PHE A 444 -31.40 26.07 -32.45
CA PHE A 444 -31.26 25.50 -31.10
C PHE A 444 -29.92 25.84 -30.43
N SER A 445 -29.49 27.10 -30.54
CA SER A 445 -28.13 27.55 -30.18
C SER A 445 -27.72 27.17 -28.75
N LEU A 446 -28.61 27.33 -27.78
CA LEU A 446 -28.38 27.01 -26.37
C LEU A 446 -28.03 25.53 -26.15
N LEU A 447 -28.85 24.62 -26.67
CA LEU A 447 -28.63 23.18 -26.53
C LEU A 447 -27.43 22.72 -27.36
N ARG A 448 -27.22 23.33 -28.53
CA ARG A 448 -26.09 23.01 -29.40
C ARG A 448 -24.76 23.33 -28.73
N ASP A 449 -24.63 24.51 -28.15
CA ASP A 449 -23.39 24.98 -27.54
C ASP A 449 -23.05 24.13 -26.29
N GLU A 450 -24.05 23.75 -25.49
CA GLU A 450 -23.92 22.81 -24.37
C GLU A 450 -23.48 21.40 -24.80
N VAL A 451 -24.04 20.87 -25.89
CA VAL A 451 -23.62 19.57 -26.47
C VAL A 451 -22.19 19.65 -27.01
N GLU A 452 -21.80 20.77 -27.63
CA GLU A 452 -20.43 20.97 -28.13
C GLU A 452 -19.40 21.05 -27.00
N GLN A 453 -19.71 21.76 -25.90
CA GLN A 453 -18.84 21.84 -24.73
C GLN A 453 -18.64 20.46 -24.08
N GLU A 454 -19.72 19.69 -23.93
CA GLU A 454 -19.67 18.34 -23.36
C GLU A 454 -18.79 17.40 -24.20
N LEU A 455 -18.88 17.47 -25.53
CA LEU A 455 -18.05 16.67 -26.43
C LEU A 455 -16.55 17.03 -26.32
N VAL A 456 -16.22 18.30 -26.12
CA VAL A 456 -14.84 18.76 -25.88
C VAL A 456 -14.34 18.24 -24.53
N HIS A 457 -15.16 18.35 -23.48
CA HIS A 457 -14.84 17.85 -22.15
C HIS A 457 -14.56 16.34 -22.16
N LEU A 458 -15.44 15.54 -22.79
CA LEU A 458 -15.25 14.09 -22.95
C LEU A 458 -14.00 13.73 -23.78
N GLY A 459 -13.64 14.55 -24.76
CA GLY A 459 -12.38 14.41 -25.49
C GLY A 459 -11.16 14.54 -24.58
N SER A 460 -11.15 15.56 -23.73
CA SER A 460 -10.08 15.76 -22.74
C SER A 460 -10.04 14.64 -21.67
N LEU A 461 -11.20 14.12 -21.28
CA LEU A 461 -11.29 13.00 -20.34
C LEU A 461 -10.72 11.71 -20.94
N LYS A 462 -10.98 11.45 -22.22
CA LYS A 462 -10.41 10.30 -22.93
C LYS A 462 -8.87 10.34 -22.92
N GLU A 463 -8.28 11.51 -23.15
CA GLU A 463 -6.82 11.69 -23.09
C GLU A 463 -6.28 11.39 -21.69
N LYS A 464 -6.95 11.89 -20.64
CA LYS A 464 -6.60 11.58 -19.25
C LYS A 464 -6.69 10.09 -18.94
N VAL A 465 -7.77 9.41 -19.35
CA VAL A 465 -7.95 7.96 -19.14
C VAL A 465 -6.90 7.13 -19.88
N ILE A 466 -6.49 7.55 -21.08
CA ILE A 466 -5.40 6.92 -21.82
C ILE A 466 -4.08 7.07 -21.06
N GLU A 467 -3.82 8.25 -20.49
CA GLU A 467 -2.64 8.49 -19.67
C GLU A 467 -2.65 7.66 -18.38
N GLU A 468 -3.80 7.55 -17.71
CA GLU A 468 -3.99 6.69 -16.54
C GLU A 468 -3.81 5.20 -16.87
N THR A 469 -4.34 4.75 -18.01
CA THR A 469 -4.14 3.37 -18.48
C THR A 469 -2.65 3.07 -18.64
N ARG A 470 -1.89 4.02 -19.19
CA ARG A 470 -0.43 3.89 -19.32
C ARG A 470 0.27 3.80 -17.95
N LYS A 471 -0.17 4.60 -16.98
CA LYS A 471 0.35 4.56 -15.59
C LYS A 471 0.02 3.23 -14.91
N LEU A 472 -1.20 2.71 -15.10
CA LEU A 472 -1.64 1.40 -14.60
C LEU A 472 -0.83 0.24 -15.19
N ASP A 473 -0.49 0.28 -16.49
CA ASP A 473 0.37 -0.71 -17.12
C ASP A 473 1.79 -0.71 -16.53
N GLU A 474 2.32 0.47 -16.19
CA GLU A 474 3.62 0.62 -15.54
C GLU A 474 3.61 0.07 -14.09
N VAL A 475 2.53 0.34 -13.35
CA VAL A 475 2.30 -0.24 -12.01
C VAL A 475 2.18 -1.76 -12.10
N PHE A 476 1.43 -2.28 -13.07
CA PHE A 476 1.28 -3.72 -13.27
C PHE A 476 2.62 -4.41 -13.55
N ARG A 477 3.49 -3.78 -14.37
CA ARG A 477 4.86 -4.25 -14.59
C ARG A 477 5.66 -4.28 -13.28
N THR A 478 5.60 -3.20 -12.50
CA THR A 478 6.31 -3.10 -11.22
C THR A 478 5.86 -4.18 -10.23
N ILE A 479 4.56 -4.47 -10.17
CA ILE A 479 3.99 -5.54 -9.33
C ILE A 479 4.46 -6.91 -9.83
N ARG A 480 4.52 -7.14 -11.14
CA ARG A 480 5.06 -8.40 -11.69
C ARG A 480 6.53 -8.59 -11.34
N ASP A 481 7.33 -7.53 -11.44
CA ASP A 481 8.74 -7.56 -11.07
C ASP A 481 8.91 -7.83 -9.57
N HIS A 482 8.07 -7.20 -8.73
CA HIS A 482 8.06 -7.47 -7.29
C HIS A 482 7.64 -8.91 -6.97
N ASN A 483 6.65 -9.46 -7.68
CA ASN A 483 6.25 -10.84 -7.52
C ASN A 483 7.39 -11.79 -7.92
N ALA A 484 8.04 -11.56 -9.06
CA ALA A 484 9.20 -12.33 -9.50
C ALA A 484 10.34 -12.28 -8.45
N TYR A 485 10.59 -11.11 -7.88
CA TYR A 485 11.54 -10.93 -6.79
C TYR A 485 11.16 -11.73 -5.54
N LEU A 486 9.91 -11.65 -5.08
CA LEU A 486 9.43 -12.42 -3.91
C LEU A 486 9.55 -13.93 -4.13
N VAL A 487 9.27 -14.40 -5.35
CA VAL A 487 9.46 -15.80 -5.73
C VAL A 487 10.95 -16.18 -5.69
N GLY A 488 11.85 -15.34 -6.20
CA GLY A 488 13.30 -15.55 -6.12
C GLY A 488 13.85 -15.53 -4.69
N GLN A 489 13.35 -14.63 -3.84
CA GLN A 489 13.66 -14.62 -2.40
C GLN A 489 13.18 -15.90 -1.73
N LEU A 490 11.98 -16.38 -2.07
CA LEU A 490 11.44 -17.63 -1.54
C LEU A 490 12.30 -18.84 -1.96
N GLU A 491 12.80 -18.88 -3.20
CA GLU A 491 13.77 -19.88 -3.65
C GLU A 491 15.12 -19.79 -2.92
N THR A 492 15.59 -18.57 -2.67
CA THR A 492 16.84 -18.33 -1.93
C THR A 492 16.71 -18.79 -0.48
N TYR A 493 15.59 -18.48 0.19
CA TYR A 493 15.30 -18.98 1.54
C TYR A 493 15.14 -20.49 1.57
N LYS A 494 14.48 -21.09 0.57
CA LYS A 494 14.42 -22.56 0.44
C LYS A 494 15.81 -23.18 0.31
N SER A 495 16.68 -22.57 -0.50
CA SER A 495 18.06 -23.03 -0.71
C SER A 495 18.92 -22.84 0.54
N TYR A 496 18.76 -21.73 1.25
CA TYR A 496 19.43 -21.48 2.52
C TYR A 496 18.96 -22.46 3.60
N LEU A 497 17.65 -22.67 3.76
CA LEU A 497 17.11 -23.69 4.65
C LEU A 497 17.63 -25.08 4.30
N HIS A 498 17.77 -25.40 3.01
CA HIS A 498 18.35 -26.66 2.57
C HIS A 498 19.83 -26.78 2.96
N ASN A 499 20.62 -25.73 2.76
CA ASN A 499 22.05 -25.70 3.11
C ASN A 499 22.28 -25.74 4.63
N VAL A 500 21.49 -25.01 5.41
CA VAL A 500 21.54 -25.03 6.88
C VAL A 500 21.11 -26.39 7.41
N ARG A 501 20.05 -27.00 6.86
CA ARG A 501 19.65 -28.38 7.19
C ARG A 501 20.75 -29.38 6.86
N SER A 502 21.42 -29.22 5.71
CA SER A 502 22.57 -30.06 5.31
C SER A 502 23.80 -29.86 6.19
N GLN A 503 23.99 -28.71 6.82
CA GLN A 503 25.09 -28.46 7.77
C GLN A 503 24.79 -28.95 9.20
N SER A 504 23.51 -28.97 9.60
CA SER A 504 23.09 -29.58 10.87
C SER A 504 23.11 -31.12 10.87
N GLU A 505 23.12 -31.75 9.68
CA GLU A 505 23.44 -33.17 9.54
C GLU A 505 24.96 -33.36 9.53
N GLY A 506 25.53 -33.64 10.71
CA GLY A 506 26.97 -33.80 10.90
C GLY A 506 27.66 -34.76 9.92
N LYS A 507 28.87 -34.34 9.49
CA LYS A 507 29.98 -35.11 8.89
C LYS A 507 29.62 -36.42 8.14
N GLN A 508 29.67 -36.32 6.81
CA GLN A 508 30.01 -37.36 5.83
C GLN A 508 29.54 -38.80 6.16
N ARG A 509 28.41 -39.21 5.55
CA ARG A 509 28.27 -40.59 5.07
C ARG A 509 28.56 -40.63 3.58
N LYS A 510 29.58 -41.43 3.23
CA LYS A 510 29.95 -41.79 1.85
C LYS A 510 28.72 -41.95 0.97
N GLN A 511 28.75 -41.35 -0.22
CA GLN A 511 27.78 -41.56 -1.30
C GLN A 511 27.57 -43.07 -1.51
N GLN A 512 26.51 -43.59 -0.91
CA GLN A 512 25.99 -44.92 -1.15
C GLN A 512 24.84 -44.71 -2.13
N LYS A 513 24.90 -45.33 -3.31
CA LYS A 513 23.83 -45.25 -4.33
C LYS A 513 22.46 -45.36 -3.66
N HIS A 514 21.68 -44.29 -3.73
CA HIS A 514 20.31 -44.26 -3.23
C HIS A 514 19.49 -45.28 -4.01
N GLN A 515 18.95 -46.27 -3.29
CA GLN A 515 17.97 -47.21 -3.84
C GLN A 515 16.59 -46.74 -3.38
N GLU A 516 15.74 -46.37 -4.34
CA GLU A 516 14.33 -46.07 -4.09
C GLU A 516 13.66 -47.29 -3.44
N LEU A 517 12.98 -47.08 -2.32
CA LEU A 517 12.25 -48.14 -1.62
C LEU A 517 10.77 -48.07 -2.02
N GLY A 518 10.19 -49.21 -2.38
CA GLY A 518 8.81 -49.29 -2.90
C GLY A 518 8.76 -49.35 -4.44
N PRO A 519 7.58 -49.16 -5.06
CA PRO A 519 6.29 -48.83 -4.45
C PRO A 519 5.61 -50.03 -3.78
N TYR A 520 5.10 -49.83 -2.56
CA TYR A 520 4.23 -50.78 -1.88
C TYR A 520 2.76 -50.42 -2.14
N LYS A 521 1.99 -51.39 -2.64
CA LYS A 521 0.59 -51.21 -3.00
C LYS A 521 -0.33 -51.62 -1.84
N PHE A 522 -1.27 -50.75 -1.50
CA PHE A 522 -2.32 -50.98 -0.49
C PHE A 522 -3.70 -50.72 -1.09
N THR A 523 -4.67 -51.59 -0.86
CA THR A 523 -6.04 -51.34 -1.29
C THR A 523 -6.73 -50.37 -0.33
N HIS A 524 -7.74 -49.64 -0.81
CA HIS A 524 -8.54 -48.74 0.04
C HIS A 524 -9.11 -49.47 1.26
N GLN A 525 -9.71 -50.66 1.05
CA GLN A 525 -10.24 -51.52 2.13
C GLN A 525 -9.17 -51.95 3.15
N GLN A 526 -7.93 -52.19 2.71
CA GLN A 526 -6.85 -52.58 3.62
C GLN A 526 -6.47 -51.43 4.56
N LEU A 527 -6.32 -50.22 4.03
CA LEU A 527 -5.96 -49.03 4.82
C LEU A 527 -7.10 -48.60 5.75
N GLU A 528 -8.35 -48.79 5.35
CA GLU A 528 -9.52 -48.58 6.20
C GLU A 528 -9.54 -49.58 7.37
N LYS A 529 -9.29 -50.87 7.10
CA LYS A 529 -9.21 -51.92 8.14
C LYS A 529 -8.04 -51.72 9.10
N GLU A 530 -6.90 -51.24 8.61
CA GLU A 530 -5.72 -50.93 9.43
C GLU A 530 -5.86 -49.59 10.20
N GLY A 531 -6.96 -48.85 10.00
CA GLY A 531 -7.23 -47.56 10.64
C GLY A 531 -6.34 -46.43 10.14
N VAL A 532 -5.66 -46.64 9.00
CA VAL A 532 -4.80 -45.64 8.35
C VAL A 532 -5.67 -44.59 7.65
N ILE A 533 -6.81 -44.99 7.06
CA ILE A 533 -7.84 -44.06 6.57
C ILE A 533 -8.82 -43.79 7.72
N ARG A 534 -8.92 -42.53 8.15
CA ARG A 534 -9.85 -42.09 9.20
C ARG A 534 -11.21 -41.70 8.62
N LYS A 535 -11.22 -40.98 7.49
CA LYS A 535 -12.44 -40.61 6.76
C LYS A 535 -12.20 -40.69 5.25
N SER A 536 -13.24 -41.03 4.49
CA SER A 536 -13.17 -41.15 3.03
C SER A 536 -14.47 -40.67 2.39
N ASN A 537 -14.38 -39.57 1.64
CA ASN A 537 -15.48 -39.01 0.85
C ASN A 537 -15.66 -39.72 -0.51
N VAL A 538 -14.90 -40.79 -0.75
CA VAL A 538 -15.03 -41.64 -1.94
C VAL A 538 -16.31 -42.48 -1.87
N PRO A 539 -17.18 -42.46 -2.91
CA PRO A 539 -18.38 -43.30 -3.00
C PRO A 539 -18.08 -44.80 -2.88
N GLU A 540 -18.91 -45.54 -2.13
CA GLU A 540 -18.67 -46.97 -1.81
C GLU A 540 -18.48 -47.85 -3.05
N ASN A 541 -19.28 -47.62 -4.09
CA ASN A 541 -19.20 -48.32 -5.38
C ASN A 541 -17.85 -48.13 -6.12
N ARG A 542 -17.05 -47.11 -5.76
CA ARG A 542 -15.75 -46.82 -6.37
C ARG A 542 -14.56 -47.27 -5.52
N ARG A 543 -14.75 -47.53 -4.20
CA ARG A 543 -13.68 -47.91 -3.27
C ARG A 543 -12.95 -49.21 -3.66
N ALA A 544 -13.68 -50.19 -4.21
CA ALA A 544 -13.11 -51.47 -4.66
C ALA A 544 -12.13 -51.36 -5.85
N ASN A 545 -12.14 -50.21 -6.54
CA ASN A 545 -11.30 -49.92 -7.69
C ASN A 545 -10.14 -48.97 -7.36
N ILE A 546 -10.01 -48.52 -6.11
CA ILE A 546 -8.97 -47.59 -5.67
C ILE A 546 -7.90 -48.34 -4.88
N TYR A 547 -6.63 -47.98 -5.15
CA TYR A 547 -5.49 -48.43 -4.38
C TYR A 547 -4.48 -47.29 -4.25
N PHE A 548 -3.68 -47.34 -3.19
CA PHE A 548 -2.62 -46.39 -2.89
C PHE A 548 -1.26 -47.03 -3.08
N MET A 549 -0.32 -46.30 -3.64
CA MET A 549 1.07 -46.71 -3.73
C MET A 549 1.92 -45.81 -2.83
N PHE A 550 2.69 -46.43 -1.96
CA PHE A 550 3.62 -45.75 -1.06
C PHE A 550 5.03 -46.04 -1.57
N LYS A 551 5.80 -45.00 -1.87
CA LYS A 551 7.21 -45.11 -2.24
C LYS A 551 8.06 -44.13 -1.44
N SER A 552 9.34 -44.44 -1.25
CA SER A 552 10.30 -43.57 -0.57
C SER A 552 11.45 -43.30 -1.54
N PRO A 553 11.41 -42.18 -2.28
CA PRO A 553 12.45 -41.80 -3.22
C PRO A 553 13.76 -41.42 -2.52
N LEU A 554 13.68 -40.82 -1.31
CA LEU A 554 14.82 -40.51 -0.46
C LEU A 554 14.51 -40.97 0.99
N PRO A 555 15.50 -41.37 1.81
CA PRO A 555 15.34 -41.60 3.24
C PRO A 555 14.70 -40.38 3.89
N GLY A 556 13.59 -40.59 4.59
CA GLY A 556 12.85 -39.51 5.24
C GLY A 556 11.84 -38.80 4.33
N THR A 557 11.74 -39.13 3.05
CA THR A 557 10.65 -38.68 2.17
C THR A 557 9.82 -39.84 1.66
N PHE A 558 8.51 -39.63 1.59
CA PHE A 558 7.52 -40.61 1.17
C PHE A 558 6.56 -39.96 0.19
N VAL A 559 6.16 -40.70 -0.84
CA VAL A 559 5.13 -40.28 -1.79
C VAL A 559 3.99 -41.28 -1.70
N ILE A 560 2.78 -40.78 -1.45
CA ILE A 560 1.54 -41.55 -1.48
C ILE A 560 0.80 -41.17 -2.75
N SER A 561 0.66 -42.10 -3.69
CA SER A 561 -0.13 -41.87 -4.91
C SER A 561 -1.43 -42.67 -4.88
N LEU A 562 -2.55 -42.01 -5.16
CA LEU A 562 -3.86 -42.63 -5.32
C LEU A 562 -4.05 -43.07 -6.77
N HIS A 563 -4.39 -44.32 -6.99
CA HIS A 563 -4.65 -44.89 -8.31
C HIS A 563 -6.04 -45.51 -8.41
N TYR A 564 -6.61 -45.44 -9.62
CA TYR A 564 -7.85 -46.12 -9.98
C TYR A 564 -7.55 -47.22 -11.01
N LYS A 565 -8.13 -48.42 -10.81
CA LYS A 565 -7.96 -49.56 -11.73
C LYS A 565 -8.35 -49.16 -13.15
N GLY A 566 -7.42 -49.31 -14.10
CA GLY A 566 -7.63 -48.97 -15.52
C GLY A 566 -7.01 -47.65 -15.97
N ARG A 567 -6.39 -46.85 -15.08
CA ARG A 567 -5.58 -45.68 -15.46
C ARG A 567 -4.10 -45.92 -15.19
N ALA A 568 -3.25 -45.53 -16.14
CA ALA A 568 -1.79 -45.71 -16.05
C ALA A 568 -1.09 -44.70 -15.13
N ARG A 569 -1.70 -43.54 -14.86
CA ARG A 569 -1.14 -42.46 -14.02
C ARG A 569 -1.91 -42.32 -12.70
N GLY A 570 -1.20 -41.94 -11.64
CA GLY A 570 -1.82 -41.57 -10.36
C GLY A 570 -2.81 -40.42 -10.55
N LEU A 571 -3.95 -40.48 -9.85
CA LEU A 571 -4.97 -39.43 -9.83
C LEU A 571 -4.54 -38.25 -8.97
N LEU A 572 -3.92 -38.56 -7.82
CA LEU A 572 -3.42 -37.62 -6.84
C LEU A 572 -2.13 -38.17 -6.25
N GLU A 573 -1.20 -37.28 -5.95
CA GLU A 573 0.07 -37.61 -5.29
C GLU A 573 0.25 -36.67 -4.10
N LEU A 574 0.71 -37.23 -2.99
CA LEU A 574 1.02 -36.50 -1.76
C LEU A 574 2.46 -36.78 -1.36
N ASP A 575 3.26 -35.71 -1.35
CA ASP A 575 4.63 -35.76 -0.87
C ASP A 575 4.67 -35.48 0.63
N LEU A 576 5.29 -36.38 1.38
CA LEU A 576 5.38 -36.35 2.84
C LEU A 576 6.84 -36.43 3.27
N LYS A 577 7.23 -35.62 4.26
CA LYS A 577 8.49 -35.77 4.97
C LYS A 577 8.25 -36.38 6.34
N LEU A 578 9.19 -37.20 6.80
CA LEU A 578 9.12 -37.83 8.12
C LEU A 578 9.09 -36.77 9.23
N ASP A 579 9.84 -35.67 9.07
CA ASP A 579 9.88 -34.57 10.04
C ASP A 579 8.50 -33.91 10.19
N ASP A 580 7.81 -33.63 9.07
CA ASP A 580 6.48 -33.02 9.07
C ASP A 580 5.47 -33.93 9.80
N LEU A 581 5.53 -35.25 9.57
CA LEU A 581 4.67 -36.21 10.27
C LEU A 581 4.96 -36.32 11.78
N LEU A 582 6.23 -36.19 12.18
CA LEU A 582 6.64 -36.17 13.59
C LEU A 582 6.24 -34.87 14.28
N GLU A 583 6.32 -33.74 13.58
CA GLU A 583 5.84 -32.43 14.07
C GLU A 583 4.32 -32.44 14.23
N MET A 584 3.58 -32.94 13.24
CA MET A 584 2.12 -33.13 13.34
C MET A 584 1.75 -34.04 14.53
N GLN A 585 2.51 -35.12 14.77
CA GLN A 585 2.30 -35.98 15.94
C GLN A 585 2.57 -35.25 17.26
N LYS A 586 3.60 -34.40 17.32
CA LYS A 586 3.96 -33.60 18.50
C LYS A 586 2.91 -32.54 18.82
N ASP A 587 2.32 -31.94 17.78
CA ASP A 587 1.32 -30.87 17.89
C ASP A 587 -0.12 -31.42 18.04
N ASN A 588 -0.29 -32.72 18.27
CA ASN A 588 -1.57 -33.44 18.34
C ASN A 588 -2.46 -33.26 17.09
N GLN A 589 -1.85 -33.01 15.93
CA GLN A 589 -2.55 -33.03 14.64
C GLN A 589 -2.62 -34.47 14.13
N GLU A 590 -3.77 -35.10 14.33
CA GLU A 590 -3.97 -36.52 14.01
C GLU A 590 -4.37 -36.78 12.56
N ASP A 591 -4.77 -35.75 11.81
CA ASP A 591 -5.38 -35.87 10.48
C ASP A 591 -4.47 -35.33 9.38
N LEU A 592 -4.30 -36.14 8.32
CA LEU A 592 -3.55 -35.80 7.12
C LEU A 592 -4.49 -35.88 5.91
N ASP A 593 -4.74 -34.74 5.26
CA ASP A 593 -5.72 -34.65 4.18
C ASP A 593 -5.10 -34.95 2.81
N LEU A 594 -5.73 -35.88 2.07
CA LEU A 594 -5.50 -36.15 0.66
C LEU A 594 -6.83 -36.00 -0.09
N GLU A 595 -7.29 -34.76 -0.25
CA GLU A 595 -8.57 -34.33 -0.88
C GLU A 595 -9.80 -35.17 -0.49
N TYR A 596 -9.96 -36.33 -1.10
CA TYR A 596 -11.08 -37.25 -0.91
C TYR A 596 -10.89 -38.24 0.25
N VAL A 597 -9.69 -38.33 0.83
CA VAL A 597 -9.35 -39.27 1.90
C VAL A 597 -8.53 -38.57 2.98
N GLN A 598 -8.92 -38.74 4.24
CA GLN A 598 -8.17 -38.28 5.40
C GLN A 598 -7.47 -39.47 6.06
N PHE A 599 -6.16 -39.38 6.22
CA PHE A 599 -5.34 -40.39 6.89
C PHE A 599 -5.08 -40.03 8.36
N ASN A 600 -4.89 -41.05 9.20
CA ASN A 600 -4.44 -40.85 10.57
C ASN A 600 -2.90 -40.79 10.62
N VAL A 601 -2.34 -39.66 11.04
CA VAL A 601 -0.89 -39.37 11.08
C VAL A 601 -0.11 -40.43 11.85
N SER A 602 -0.57 -40.81 13.05
CA SER A 602 0.10 -41.82 13.88
C SER A 602 0.11 -43.21 13.25
N ARG A 603 -0.97 -43.58 12.55
CA ARG A 603 -1.10 -44.87 11.84
C ARG A 603 -0.30 -44.89 10.55
N VAL A 604 -0.26 -43.78 9.81
CA VAL A 604 0.63 -43.62 8.63
C VAL A 604 2.08 -43.75 9.07
N LEU A 605 2.50 -43.07 10.14
CA LEU A 605 3.86 -43.13 10.65
C LEU A 605 4.26 -44.55 11.09
N SER A 606 3.34 -45.28 11.74
CA SER A 606 3.52 -46.70 12.08
C SER A 606 3.63 -47.60 10.84
N LEU A 607 2.79 -47.37 9.82
CA LEU A 607 2.84 -48.10 8.55
C LEU A 607 4.15 -47.87 7.81
N LEU A 608 4.60 -46.61 7.73
CA LEU A 608 5.85 -46.21 7.10
C LEU A 608 7.05 -46.81 7.82
N ASN A 609 7.09 -46.72 9.16
CA ASN A 609 8.15 -47.36 9.95
C ASN A 609 8.14 -48.89 9.78
N LYS A 610 6.98 -49.54 9.72
CA LYS A 610 6.91 -51.00 9.53
C LYS A 610 7.39 -51.47 8.16
N ARG A 611 7.15 -50.67 7.11
CA ARG A 611 7.41 -51.06 5.71
C ARG A 611 8.75 -50.56 5.17
N PHE A 612 9.21 -49.41 5.65
CA PHE A 612 10.41 -48.74 5.15
C PHE A 612 11.54 -48.62 6.18
N ALA A 613 11.34 -49.02 7.46
CA ALA A 613 12.47 -49.12 8.37
C ALA A 613 13.42 -50.24 7.91
N ARG A 614 14.70 -49.90 7.73
CA ARG A 614 15.76 -50.89 7.54
C ARG A 614 15.77 -51.81 8.76
N LYS A 615 15.56 -53.11 8.57
CA LYS A 615 15.89 -54.12 9.59
C LYS A 615 17.34 -53.86 9.99
N LYS A 616 17.60 -53.54 11.27
CA LYS A 616 18.94 -53.59 11.84
C LYS A 616 19.42 -55.03 11.71
N GLY A 617 20.28 -55.30 10.73
CA GLY A 617 20.85 -56.62 10.50
C GLY A 617 21.51 -56.68 9.13
N TRP A 618 22.84 -56.78 9.16
CA TRP A 618 23.83 -56.92 8.07
C TRP A 618 24.37 -55.60 7.52
#